data_AF-A0A5R8PK11-F1
#
_entry.id   AF-A0A5R8PK11-F1
#
_cell.length_a   1.000
_cell.length_b   1.000
_cell.length_c   1.000
_cell.angle_alpha   90.00
_cell.angle_beta   90.00
_cell.angle_gamma   90.00
#
_symmetry.space_group_name_H-M   'P 1'
#
loop_
_entity.id
_entity.type
_entity.pdbx_description
1 polymer ?
#
loop_
_entity_poly.entity_id
_entity_poly.type
_entity_poly.pdbx_seq_one_letter_code
_entity_poly.pdbx_strand_id
1 'polypeptide(L)'
;MLRSAHALVELHERRAQLRDTALVAEIDCRRVELVDDINEWITQEVPQHRNGATLHTESLGAVIDRMARSWVNANQAIDINGARSDNTHKHWYHLAELVDGYTDLIAEVTGGRRRLPEQ
;
A
#
# COMPACT_ATOMS: atom_id res chain seq x y z
N MET A 1 -3.60 -10.07 7.04
CA MET A 1 -3.89 -8.63 6.79
C MET A 1 -3.13 -7.69 7.72
N LEU A 2 -3.55 -7.44 8.98
CA LEU A 2 -2.93 -6.39 9.81
C LEU A 2 -1.41 -6.58 10.02
N ARG A 3 -0.96 -7.82 10.21
CA ARG A 3 0.47 -8.16 10.32
C ARG A 3 1.25 -7.86 9.03
N SER A 4 0.67 -8.13 7.88
CA SER A 4 1.30 -7.89 6.58
C SER A 4 1.42 -6.39 6.29
N ALA A 5 0.38 -5.62 6.59
CA ALA A 5 0.44 -4.15 6.48
C ALA A 5 1.50 -3.55 7.42
N HIS A 6 1.60 -4.06 8.65
CA HIS A 6 2.63 -3.62 9.59
C HIS A 6 4.04 -3.97 9.12
N ALA A 7 4.25 -5.18 8.59
CA ALA A 7 5.54 -5.58 8.03
C ALA A 7 5.96 -4.72 6.82
N LEU A 8 5.00 -4.27 5.98
CA LEU A 8 5.31 -3.30 4.91
C LEU A 8 5.79 -1.96 5.47
N VAL A 9 5.16 -1.47 6.54
CA VAL A 9 5.61 -0.24 7.24
C VAL A 9 7.04 -0.41 7.75
N GLU A 10 7.33 -1.49 8.48
CA GLU A 10 8.67 -1.78 9.00
C GLU A 10 9.73 -1.84 7.88
N LEU A 11 9.39 -2.43 6.72
CA LEU A 11 10.29 -2.47 5.56
C LEU A 11 10.54 -1.06 5.01
N HIS A 12 9.52 -0.20 4.89
CA HIS A 12 9.68 1.17 4.42
C HIS A 12 10.49 2.04 5.40
N GLU A 13 10.28 1.89 6.71
CA GLU A 13 11.08 2.56 7.74
C GLU A 13 12.55 2.17 7.64
N ARG A 14 12.83 0.87 7.57
CA ARG A 14 14.21 0.35 7.43
C ARG A 14 14.84 0.82 6.13
N ARG A 15 14.10 0.81 5.02
CA ARG A 15 14.56 1.30 3.73
C ARG A 15 14.96 2.78 3.77
N ALA A 16 14.20 3.62 4.49
CA ALA A 16 14.46 5.06 4.57
C ALA A 16 15.78 5.40 5.28
N GLN A 17 16.29 4.50 6.13
CA GLN A 17 17.51 4.68 6.91
C GLN A 17 18.77 4.14 6.21
N LEU A 18 18.61 3.24 5.24
CA LEU A 18 19.71 2.56 4.58
C LEU A 18 20.25 3.35 3.38
N ARG A 19 21.57 3.28 3.19
CA ARG A 19 22.26 3.80 1.99
C ARG A 19 22.96 2.72 1.18
N ASP A 20 23.10 1.52 1.73
CA ASP A 20 23.68 0.37 1.03
C ASP A 20 22.70 -0.16 -0.01
N THR A 21 23.10 -0.12 -1.28
CA THR A 21 22.27 -0.53 -2.42
C THR A 21 21.89 -2.01 -2.37
N ALA A 22 22.76 -2.90 -1.86
CA ALA A 22 22.46 -4.32 -1.77
C ALA A 22 21.37 -4.59 -0.72
N LEU A 23 21.46 -3.94 0.44
CA LEU A 23 20.44 -4.03 1.47
C LEU A 23 19.10 -3.41 1.05
N VAL A 24 19.15 -2.31 0.28
CA VAL A 24 17.94 -1.71 -0.30
C VAL A 24 17.27 -2.68 -1.29
N ALA A 25 18.05 -3.35 -2.13
CA ALA A 25 17.52 -4.35 -3.07
C ALA A 25 16.87 -5.53 -2.34
N GLU A 26 17.48 -6.03 -1.25
CA GLU A 26 16.92 -7.10 -0.43
C GLU A 26 15.56 -6.70 0.18
N ILE A 27 15.46 -5.48 0.72
CA ILE A 27 14.19 -4.94 1.24
C ILE A 27 13.15 -4.79 0.12
N ASP A 28 13.56 -4.29 -1.04
CA ASP A 28 12.68 -4.12 -2.19
C ASP A 28 12.15 -5.48 -2.69
N CYS A 29 12.97 -6.53 -2.70
CA CYS A 29 12.54 -7.90 -2.99
C CYS A 29 11.54 -8.40 -1.94
N ARG A 30 11.86 -8.28 -0.65
CA ARG A 30 10.98 -8.75 0.43
C ARG A 30 9.63 -8.03 0.44
N ARG A 31 9.61 -6.75 0.06
CA ARG A 31 8.38 -5.96 -0.10
C ARG A 31 7.50 -6.53 -1.23
N VAL A 32 8.09 -6.86 -2.37
CA VAL A 32 7.36 -7.46 -3.50
C VAL A 32 6.76 -8.80 -3.11
N GLU A 33 7.53 -9.68 -2.47
CA GLU A 33 7.01 -10.97 -1.96
C GLU A 33 5.81 -10.78 -1.04
N LEU A 34 5.89 -9.83 -0.11
CA LEU A 34 4.80 -9.57 0.83
C LEU A 34 3.56 -8.98 0.14
N VAL A 35 3.74 -8.21 -0.93
CA VAL A 35 2.64 -7.71 -1.77
C VAL A 35 1.96 -8.86 -2.52
N ASP A 36 2.74 -9.82 -3.03
CA ASP A 36 2.21 -10.99 -3.70
C ASP A 36 1.47 -11.91 -2.73
N ASP A 37 2.03 -12.16 -1.53
CA ASP A 37 1.35 -12.91 -0.45
C ASP A 37 0.00 -12.27 -0.07
N ILE A 38 -0.06 -10.94 -0.04
CA ILE A 38 -1.30 -10.18 0.21
C ILE A 38 -2.31 -10.41 -0.92
N ASN A 39 -1.88 -10.30 -2.19
CA ASN A 39 -2.76 -10.48 -3.35
C ASN A 39 -3.31 -11.91 -3.43
N GLU A 40 -2.47 -12.90 -3.14
CA GLU A 40 -2.90 -14.30 -3.07
C GLU A 40 -3.97 -14.48 -1.99
N TRP A 41 -3.74 -13.96 -0.78
CA TRP A 41 -4.72 -14.01 0.30
C TRP A 41 -6.03 -13.31 -0.08
N ILE A 42 -5.97 -12.13 -0.71
CA ILE A 42 -7.17 -11.41 -1.20
C ILE A 42 -7.94 -12.25 -2.21
N THR A 43 -7.25 -12.92 -3.12
CA THR A 43 -7.89 -13.76 -4.15
C THR A 43 -8.63 -14.95 -3.54
N GLN A 44 -8.13 -15.48 -2.42
CA GLN A 44 -8.77 -16.56 -1.68
C GLN A 44 -10.00 -16.08 -0.87
N GLU A 45 -9.93 -14.88 -0.28
CA GLU A 45 -10.95 -14.37 0.64
C GLU A 45 -12.06 -13.55 -0.04
N VAL A 46 -11.76 -12.90 -1.17
CA VAL A 46 -12.69 -12.02 -1.86
C VAL A 46 -13.33 -12.76 -3.03
N PRO A 47 -14.67 -12.94 -3.04
CA PRO A 47 -15.35 -13.58 -4.16
C PRO A 47 -15.06 -12.83 -5.47
N GLN A 48 -14.28 -13.45 -6.34
CA GLN A 48 -13.99 -12.89 -7.66
C GLN A 48 -15.25 -13.00 -8.52
N HIS A 49 -15.96 -11.88 -8.63
CA HIS A 49 -17.17 -11.82 -9.44
C HIS A 49 -16.78 -11.93 -10.92
N ARG A 50 -17.06 -13.10 -11.51
CA ARG A 50 -16.87 -13.42 -12.94
C ARG A 50 -17.58 -12.47 -13.92
N ASN A 51 -18.30 -11.46 -13.42
CA ASN A 51 -19.04 -10.44 -14.18
C ASN A 51 -18.57 -9.00 -13.92
N GLY A 52 -17.53 -8.75 -13.12
CA GLY A 52 -17.04 -7.38 -12.91
C GLY A 52 -16.64 -6.75 -14.25
N ALA A 53 -17.14 -5.54 -14.51
CA ALA A 53 -17.16 -4.91 -15.84
C ALA A 53 -15.85 -4.18 -16.20
N THR A 54 -14.97 -3.95 -15.22
CA THR A 54 -13.69 -3.25 -15.40
C THR A 54 -12.57 -3.94 -14.62
N LEU A 55 -11.42 -4.12 -15.29
CA LEU A 55 -10.17 -4.63 -14.70
C LEU A 55 -9.41 -3.45 -14.08
N HIS A 56 -9.04 -3.56 -12.81
CA HIS A 56 -8.17 -2.58 -12.18
C HIS A 56 -6.72 -2.71 -12.70
N THR A 57 -6.03 -1.60 -12.89
CA THR A 57 -4.64 -1.60 -13.40
C THR A 57 -3.60 -1.96 -12.33
N GLU A 58 -3.98 -1.90 -11.06
CA GLU A 58 -3.11 -2.22 -9.92
C GLU A 58 -3.75 -3.25 -9.00
N SER A 59 -2.94 -4.08 -8.37
CA SER A 59 -3.40 -5.02 -7.35
C SER A 59 -3.69 -4.32 -6.03
N LEU A 60 -4.57 -4.91 -5.21
CA LEU A 60 -4.93 -4.35 -3.91
C LEU A 60 -3.74 -4.38 -2.93
N GLY A 61 -2.84 -5.37 -3.04
CA GLY A 61 -1.57 -5.39 -2.31
C GLY A 61 -0.64 -4.23 -2.69
N ALA A 62 -0.59 -3.84 -3.96
CA ALA A 62 0.19 -2.66 -4.38
C ALA A 62 -0.39 -1.35 -3.81
N VAL A 63 -1.72 -1.25 -3.67
CA VAL A 63 -2.37 -0.10 -3.00
C VAL A 63 -1.99 -0.06 -1.52
N ILE A 64 -2.02 -1.22 -0.83
CA ILE A 64 -1.63 -1.34 0.59
C ILE A 64 -0.15 -0.97 0.79
N ASP A 65 0.75 -1.41 -0.10
CA ASP A 65 2.17 -1.05 -0.06
C ASP A 65 2.39 0.47 -0.17
N ARG A 66 1.67 1.12 -1.10
CA ARG A 66 1.76 2.56 -1.28
C ARG A 66 1.19 3.32 -0.08
N MET A 67 0.13 2.83 0.56
CA MET A 67 -0.37 3.38 1.82
C MET A 67 0.68 3.27 2.93
N ALA A 68 1.32 2.10 3.09
CA ALA A 68 2.38 1.89 4.08
C ALA A 68 3.55 2.87 3.86
N ARG A 69 4.01 3.02 2.61
CA ARG A 69 5.04 3.99 2.25
C ARG A 69 4.63 5.43 2.55
N SER A 70 3.39 5.80 2.20
CA SER A 70 2.87 7.16 2.43
C SER A 70 2.78 7.48 3.92
N TRP A 71 2.37 6.50 4.74
CA TRP A 71 2.36 6.61 6.20
C TRP A 71 3.77 6.86 6.76
N VAL A 72 4.78 6.12 6.32
CA VAL A 72 6.18 6.36 6.75
C VAL A 72 6.63 7.77 6.35
N ASN A 73 6.37 8.19 5.11
CA ASN A 73 6.73 9.53 4.65
C ASN A 73 6.03 10.64 5.45
N ALA A 74 4.76 10.46 5.81
CA ALA A 74 4.00 11.44 6.59
C ALA A 74 4.53 11.59 8.02
N ASN A 75 4.93 10.48 8.67
CA ASN A 75 5.56 10.53 9.98
C ASN A 75 6.96 11.15 9.91
N GLN A 76 7.77 10.76 8.93
CA GLN A 76 9.09 11.36 8.73
C GLN A 76 9.00 12.86 8.44
N ALA A 77 7.96 13.31 7.73
CA ALA A 77 7.74 14.73 7.48
C ALA A 77 7.47 15.52 8.77
N ILE A 78 6.76 14.94 9.75
CA ILE A 78 6.58 15.52 11.08
C ILE A 78 7.93 15.67 11.77
N ASP A 79 8.75 14.62 11.77
CA ASP A 79 10.04 14.62 12.46
C ASP A 79 11.02 15.64 11.86
N ILE A 80 11.02 15.79 10.53
CA ILE A 80 11.94 16.69 9.82
C ILE A 80 11.45 18.15 9.82
N ASN A 81 10.16 18.37 9.55
CA ASN A 81 9.63 19.71 9.24
C ASN A 81 8.73 20.26 10.36
N GLY A 82 8.36 19.44 11.33
CA GLY A 82 7.39 19.76 12.36
C GLY A 82 5.93 19.51 11.92
N ALA A 83 5.07 19.21 12.89
CA ALA A 83 3.68 18.84 12.66
C ALA A 83 2.85 19.89 11.92
N ARG A 84 3.17 21.18 12.07
CA ARG A 84 2.42 22.30 11.47
C ARG A 84 2.93 22.75 10.11
N SER A 85 3.97 22.12 9.56
CA SER A 85 4.54 22.55 8.28
C SER A 85 3.61 22.22 7.11
N ASP A 86 3.62 23.05 6.07
CA ASP A 86 2.88 22.77 4.83
C ASP A 86 3.33 21.44 4.19
N ASN A 87 4.61 21.09 4.33
CA ASN A 87 5.13 19.83 3.81
C ASN A 87 4.53 18.62 4.53
N THR A 88 4.44 18.68 5.86
CA THR A 88 3.74 17.66 6.66
C THR A 88 2.28 17.54 6.21
N HIS A 89 1.56 18.65 6.05
CA HIS A 89 0.17 18.63 5.59
C HIS A 89 0.03 17.96 4.21
N LYS A 90 0.95 18.22 3.26
CA LYS A 90 0.93 17.57 1.95
C LYS A 90 1.07 16.04 2.05
N HIS A 91 1.98 15.53 2.88
CA HIS A 91 2.15 14.08 3.03
C HIS A 91 0.93 13.42 3.70
N TRP A 92 0.35 14.06 4.71
CA TRP A 92 -0.86 13.56 5.37
C TRP A 92 -2.08 13.62 4.44
N TYR A 93 -2.22 14.68 3.64
CA TYR A 93 -3.27 14.78 2.63
C TYR A 93 -3.13 13.67 1.59
N HIS A 94 -1.93 13.42 1.09
CA HIS A 94 -1.68 12.33 0.15
C HIS A 94 -2.02 10.94 0.75
N LEU A 95 -1.70 10.71 2.03
CA LEU A 95 -2.12 9.49 2.73
C LEU A 95 -3.65 9.36 2.78
N ALA A 96 -4.38 10.45 3.08
CA ALA A 96 -5.83 10.44 3.10
C ALA A 96 -6.42 10.07 1.73
N GLU A 97 -5.90 10.65 0.64
CA GLU A 97 -6.34 10.31 -0.73
C GLU A 97 -6.16 8.82 -1.05
N LEU A 98 -5.06 8.21 -0.58
CA LEU A 98 -4.83 6.78 -0.77
C LEU A 98 -5.79 5.92 0.04
N VAL A 99 -6.13 6.34 1.26
CA VAL A 99 -7.10 5.64 2.12
C VAL A 99 -8.52 5.73 1.55
N ASP A 100 -8.90 6.90 1.03
CA ASP A 100 -10.19 7.10 0.37
C ASP A 100 -10.29 6.23 -0.89
N GLY A 101 -9.26 6.27 -1.75
CA GLY A 101 -9.19 5.43 -2.94
C GLY A 101 -9.18 3.92 -2.65
N TYR A 102 -8.54 3.50 -1.55
CA TYR A 102 -8.61 2.11 -1.08
C TYR A 102 -10.02 1.72 -0.64
N THR A 103 -10.70 2.59 0.10
CA THR A 103 -12.06 2.35 0.59
C THR A 103 -13.05 2.20 -0.57
N ASP A 104 -12.94 3.09 -1.57
CA ASP A 104 -13.74 3.01 -2.79
C ASP A 104 -13.46 1.72 -3.57
N LEU A 105 -12.17 1.36 -3.73
CA LEU A 105 -11.75 0.14 -4.42
C LEU A 105 -12.34 -1.12 -3.74
N ILE A 106 -12.27 -1.21 -2.41
CA ILE A 106 -12.87 -2.32 -1.66
C ILE A 106 -14.37 -2.39 -1.91
N ALA A 107 -15.08 -1.26 -1.79
CA ALA A 107 -16.52 -1.22 -1.98
C ALA A 107 -16.95 -1.65 -3.40
N GLU A 108 -16.17 -1.29 -4.41
CA GLU A 108 -16.40 -1.72 -5.79
C GLU A 108 -16.11 -3.21 -6.03
N VAL A 109 -15.04 -3.75 -5.44
CA VAL A 109 -14.66 -5.15 -5.57
C VAL A 109 -15.65 -6.05 -4.83
N THR A 110 -16.01 -5.73 -3.59
CA THR A 110 -17.01 -6.50 -2.82
C THR A 110 -18.40 -6.40 -3.43
N GLY A 111 -18.71 -5.28 -4.09
CA GLY A 111 -19.94 -5.08 -4.85
C GLY A 111 -19.94 -5.74 -6.23
N GLY A 112 -18.87 -6.43 -6.62
CA GLY A 112 -18.73 -7.10 -7.92
C GLY A 112 -18.66 -6.18 -9.13
N ARG A 113 -18.44 -4.87 -8.91
CA ARG A 113 -18.37 -3.85 -9.98
C ARG A 113 -17.00 -3.79 -10.64
N ARG A 114 -15.95 -4.15 -9.89
CA ARG A 114 -14.54 -4.13 -10.34
C ARG A 114 -13.89 -5.49 -10.09
N ARG A 115 -13.04 -5.93 -11.01
CA ARG A 115 -12.15 -7.09 -10.81
C ARG A 115 -10.73 -6.63 -10.56
N LEU A 116 -10.05 -7.35 -9.69
CA LEU A 116 -8.62 -7.19 -9.48
C LEU A 116 -7.85 -7.98 -10.56
N PRO A 117 -6.63 -7.56 -10.94
CA PRO A 117 -5.81 -8.34 -11.85
C PRO A 117 -5.53 -9.72 -11.26
N GLU A 118 -5.73 -10.77 -12.08
CA GLU A 118 -5.18 -12.11 -11.82
C GLU A 118 -3.67 -12.00 -12.02
N GLN A 119 -2.87 -12.31 -10.99
CA GLN A 119 -1.40 -12.32 -11.08
C GLN A 119 -0.91 -13.56 -11.81
#